data_AF-A0A7W6CB49-F1
#
_entry.id   AF-A0A7W6CB49-F1
#
_cell.length_a   1.000
_cell.length_b   1.000
_cell.length_c   1.000
_cell.angle_alpha   90.00
_cell.angle_beta   90.00
_cell.angle_gamma   90.00
#
_symmetry.space_group_name_H-M   'P 1'
#
loop_
_entity.id
_entity.type
_entity.pdbx_description
1 polymer ?
#
loop_
_entity_poly.entity_id
_entity_poly.type
_entity_poly.pdbx_seq_one_letter_code
_entity_poly.pdbx_strand_id
1 'polypeptide(L)'
;MLHVLLAAALAGTATHSETLSYREKAIELHYNAHIELRTVAMGVHAPTRGHERSCHWQARLIVERRLGDGAFISRLPVVKKANGSLYGPCHADNRHVKQAANRALGDLDLALREAARQDRLVVLAEIEATHSRSTQ
;
A
#
# COMPACT_ATOMS: atom_id res chain seq x y z
N MET A 1 14.87 -28.50 1.86
CA MET A 1 13.50 -28.04 1.56
C MET A 1 13.35 -26.59 2.00
N LEU A 2 13.32 -25.67 1.03
CA LEU A 2 13.19 -24.23 1.25
C LEU A 2 11.71 -23.92 1.58
N HIS A 3 11.39 -23.65 2.85
CA HIS A 3 10.03 -23.26 3.24
C HIS A 3 9.86 -21.76 3.04
N VAL A 4 9.23 -21.39 1.93
CA VAL A 4 8.81 -20.02 1.63
C VAL A 4 7.48 -19.77 2.33
N LEU A 5 7.49 -19.02 3.44
CA LEU A 5 6.29 -18.52 4.09
C LEU A 5 6.02 -17.08 3.60
N LEU A 6 5.06 -16.91 2.68
CA LEU A 6 4.51 -15.60 2.32
C LEU A 6 3.40 -15.24 3.31
N ALA A 7 3.72 -14.39 4.30
CA ALA A 7 2.71 -13.74 5.14
C ALA A 7 2.53 -12.29 4.66
N ALA A 8 1.33 -11.94 4.21
CA ALA A 8 0.94 -10.56 3.94
C ALA A 8 0.32 -9.97 5.22
N ALA A 9 0.92 -8.92 5.76
CA ALA A 9 0.41 -8.23 6.94
C ALA A 9 0.26 -6.73 6.66
N LEU A 10 -0.87 -6.15 7.07
CA LEU A 10 -1.11 -4.70 7.02
C LEU A 10 -0.20 -4.01 8.06
N ALA A 11 0.69 -3.12 7.60
CA ALA A 11 1.70 -2.49 8.47
C ALA A 11 1.35 -1.04 8.89
N GLY A 12 0.30 -0.43 8.35
CA GLY A 12 -0.16 0.91 8.69
C GLY A 12 -1.26 1.35 7.72
N THR A 13 -2.07 2.31 8.13
CA THR A 13 -3.18 2.86 7.32
C THR A 13 -3.19 4.38 7.40
N ALA A 14 -3.54 5.04 6.29
CA ALA A 14 -3.79 6.47 6.24
C ALA A 14 -5.05 6.72 5.40
N THR A 15 -5.80 7.77 5.71
CA THR A 15 -7.02 8.11 4.99
C THR A 15 -7.00 9.59 4.58
N HIS A 16 -7.54 9.87 3.39
CA HIS A 16 -7.66 11.22 2.86
C HIS A 16 -8.98 11.32 2.12
N SER A 17 -9.68 12.44 2.26
CA SER A 17 -10.90 12.69 1.51
C SER A 17 -10.89 14.10 0.96
N GLU A 18 -11.42 14.24 -0.24
CA GLU A 18 -11.54 15.53 -0.92
C GLU A 18 -12.83 15.57 -1.74
N THR A 19 -13.27 16.78 -2.05
CA THR A 19 -14.41 17.02 -2.93
C THR A 19 -13.89 17.52 -4.26
N LEU A 20 -14.24 16.82 -5.34
CA LEU A 20 -13.98 17.24 -6.70
C LEU A 20 -15.23 17.93 -7.27
N SER A 21 -15.10 19.19 -7.64
CA SER A 21 -16.13 19.88 -8.42
C SER A 21 -16.00 19.47 -9.89
N TYR A 22 -17.07 18.91 -10.46
CA TYR A 22 -17.18 18.59 -11.87
C TYR A 22 -18.51 19.08 -12.42
N ARG A 23 -18.46 20.08 -13.32
CA ARG A 23 -19.63 20.85 -13.76
C ARG A 23 -20.36 21.43 -12.53
N GLU A 24 -21.67 21.23 -12.42
CA GLU A 24 -22.50 21.68 -11.29
C GLU A 24 -22.63 20.62 -10.17
N LYS A 25 -21.79 19.57 -10.19
CA LYS A 25 -21.83 18.49 -9.19
C LYS A 25 -20.58 18.50 -8.32
N ALA A 26 -20.80 18.27 -7.03
CA ALA A 26 -19.74 17.94 -6.08
C ALA A 26 -19.65 16.41 -5.97
N ILE A 27 -18.45 15.87 -6.13
CA ILE A 27 -18.18 14.43 -6.07
C ILE A 27 -17.19 14.19 -4.93
N GLU A 28 -17.59 13.35 -3.98
CA GLU A 28 -16.71 12.95 -2.87
C GLU A 28 -15.75 11.86 -3.32
N LEU A 29 -14.47 12.04 -2.99
CA LEU A 29 -13.40 11.07 -3.22
C LEU A 29 -12.82 10.67 -1.87
N HIS A 30 -12.76 9.36 -1.62
CA HIS A 30 -12.15 8.80 -0.41
C HIS A 30 -10.96 7.93 -0.79
N TYR A 31 -9.78 8.27 -0.29
CA TYR A 31 -8.55 7.53 -0.50
C TYR A 31 -8.16 6.82 0.81
N ASN A 32 -7.94 5.52 0.72
CA ASN A 32 -7.47 4.68 1.81
C ASN A 32 -6.12 4.09 1.41
N ALA A 33 -5.09 4.41 2.18
CA ALA A 33 -3.77 3.84 2.01
C ALA A 33 -3.56 2.69 3.01
N HIS A 34 -2.94 1.61 2.55
CA HIS A 34 -2.47 0.54 3.41
C HIS A 34 -1.14 -0.02 2.93
N ILE A 35 -0.37 -0.59 3.85
CA ILE A 35 0.94 -1.16 3.53
C ILE A 35 0.83 -2.67 3.33
N GLU A 36 1.17 -3.13 2.14
CA GLU A 36 1.43 -4.54 1.87
C GLU A 36 2.87 -4.87 2.22
N LEU A 37 3.05 -5.76 3.21
CA LEU A 37 4.35 -6.25 3.64
C LEU A 37 4.55 -7.69 3.18
N ARG A 38 5.71 -7.98 2.57
CA ARG A 38 6.18 -9.33 2.25
C ARG A 38 7.51 -9.58 2.94
N THR A 39 7.70 -10.78 3.48
CA THR A 39 8.92 -11.18 4.18
C THR A 39 9.45 -12.51 3.65
N VAL A 40 10.77 -12.65 3.59
CA VAL A 40 11.47 -13.87 3.18
C VAL A 40 12.65 -14.10 4.12
N ALA A 41 12.71 -15.27 4.75
CA ALA A 41 13.87 -15.66 5.53
C ALA A 41 14.98 -16.15 4.59
N MET A 42 16.15 -15.53 4.67
CA MET A 42 17.36 -15.93 3.94
C MET A 42 18.41 -16.48 4.91
N GLY A 43 19.26 -17.37 4.41
CA GLY A 43 20.36 -17.99 5.15
C GLY A 43 20.08 -19.41 5.65
N VAL A 44 21.16 -20.09 6.07
CA VAL A 44 21.16 -21.53 6.42
C VAL A 44 21.21 -21.68 7.94
N HIS A 45 20.39 -22.58 8.50
CA HIS A 45 20.54 -22.98 9.89
C HIS A 45 21.65 -24.04 10.01
N ALA A 46 22.88 -23.60 10.27
CA ALA A 46 23.97 -24.51 10.60
C ALA A 46 23.99 -24.77 12.12
N PRO A 47 23.86 -26.03 12.60
CA PRO A 47 23.79 -26.33 14.03
C PRO A 47 25.06 -26.01 14.82
N THR A 48 26.20 -25.77 14.14
CA THR A 48 27.50 -25.48 14.75
C THR A 48 27.91 -24.00 14.70
N ARG A 49 27.11 -23.11 14.09
CA ARG A 49 27.33 -21.66 14.11
C ARG A 49 26.03 -20.94 14.49
N GLY A 50 26.08 -20.06 15.47
CA GLY A 50 24.93 -19.26 15.90
C GLY A 50 24.34 -18.45 14.73
N HIS A 51 23.25 -18.96 14.17
CA HIS A 51 22.21 -18.29 13.38
C HIS A 51 22.64 -17.25 12.33
N GLU A 52 23.09 -17.69 11.14
CA GLU A 52 23.12 -16.84 9.93
C GLU A 52 21.74 -16.73 9.28
N ARG A 53 20.71 -16.27 10.03
CA ARG A 53 19.38 -15.99 9.43
C ARG A 53 19.18 -14.50 9.32
N SER A 54 18.77 -14.03 8.15
CA SER A 54 18.28 -12.67 7.94
C SER A 54 16.83 -12.72 7.48
N CYS A 55 16.03 -11.79 7.98
CA CYS A 55 14.68 -11.56 7.50
C CYS A 55 14.70 -10.41 6.50
N HIS A 56 14.59 -10.74 5.22
CA HIS A 56 14.43 -9.77 4.16
C HIS A 56 12.95 -9.38 4.05
N TRP A 57 12.69 -8.12 3.76
CA TRP A 57 11.33 -7.62 3.64
C TRP A 57 11.18 -6.63 2.49
N GLN A 58 9.97 -6.58 1.95
CA GLN A 58 9.54 -5.62 0.94
C GLN A 58 8.20 -5.04 1.38
N ALA A 59 8.09 -3.72 1.37
CA ALA A 59 6.88 -2.98 1.70
C ALA A 59 6.40 -2.17 0.50
N ARG A 60 5.09 -2.15 0.27
CA ARG A 60 4.45 -1.36 -0.79
C ARG A 60 3.30 -0.57 -0.18
N LEU A 61 3.27 0.75 -0.40
CA LEU A 61 2.11 1.57 -0.08
C LEU A 61 1.10 1.43 -1.21
N ILE A 62 -0.04 0.85 -0.88
CA ILE A 62 -1.18 0.67 -1.78
C ILE A 62 -2.22 1.71 -1.43
N VAL A 63 -2.79 2.35 -2.45
CA VAL A 63 -3.88 3.31 -2.27
C VAL A 63 -5.10 2.83 -3.03
N GLU A 64 -6.23 2.84 -2.36
CA GLU A 64 -7.55 2.56 -2.92
C GLU A 64 -8.38 3.83 -2.87
N ARG A 65 -8.95 4.21 -4.00
CA ARG A 65 -9.90 5.33 -4.12
C ARG A 65 -11.32 4.80 -4.20
N ARG A 66 -12.24 5.48 -3.53
CA ARG A 66 -13.70 5.30 -3.65
C ARG A 66 -14.35 6.61 -4.11
N LEU A 67 -15.37 6.53 -4.96
CA LEU A 67 -16.20 7.68 -5.33
C LEU A 67 -17.55 7.58 -4.63
N GLY A 68 -17.97 8.67 -3.97
CA GLY A 68 -19.24 8.77 -3.27
C GLY A 68 -19.46 7.65 -2.24
N ASP A 69 -20.70 7.14 -2.17
CA ASP A 69 -21.15 6.10 -1.24
C ASP A 69 -20.61 4.68 -1.52
N GLY A 70 -19.76 4.53 -2.54
CA GLY A 70 -18.82 3.40 -2.59
C GLY A 70 -19.12 2.29 -3.59
N ALA A 71 -19.85 2.57 -4.66
CA ALA A 71 -20.04 1.61 -5.75
C ALA A 71 -18.76 1.37 -6.60
N PHE A 72 -17.82 2.31 -6.61
CA PHE A 72 -16.60 2.24 -7.42
C PHE A 72 -15.36 2.32 -6.55
N ILE A 73 -14.56 1.24 -6.55
CA ILE A 73 -13.26 1.17 -5.86
C ILE A 73 -12.17 0.99 -6.93
N SER A 74 -11.26 1.94 -7.03
CA SER A 74 -10.11 1.90 -7.93
C SER A 74 -8.82 1.77 -7.12
N ARG A 75 -8.00 0.76 -7.43
CA ARG A 75 -6.66 0.62 -6.84
C ARG A 75 -5.67 1.41 -7.66
N LEU A 76 -5.03 2.40 -7.05
CA LEU A 76 -4.04 3.23 -7.70
C LEU A 76 -2.73 2.45 -7.94
N PRO A 77 -1.92 2.86 -8.92
CA PRO A 77 -0.55 2.39 -9.04
C PRO A 77 0.22 2.55 -7.72
N VAL A 78 1.16 1.65 -7.47
CA VAL A 78 1.90 1.66 -6.20
C VAL A 78 2.67 2.95 -6.03
N VAL A 79 2.29 3.70 -5.01
CA VAL A 79 2.75 5.07 -4.74
C VAL A 79 4.14 5.09 -4.14
N LYS A 80 4.45 4.11 -3.28
CA LYS A 80 5.75 4.02 -2.61
C LYS A 80 6.17 2.58 -2.37
N LYS A 81 7.48 2.32 -2.45
CA LYS A 81 8.07 1.00 -2.18
C LYS A 81 9.29 1.17 -1.28
N ALA A 82 9.50 0.20 -0.41
CA ALA A 82 10.70 0.10 0.40
C ALA A 82 11.10 -1.37 0.54
N ASN A 83 12.36 -1.62 0.82
CA ASN A 83 12.85 -2.95 1.16
C ASN A 83 13.95 -2.84 2.22
N GLY A 84 14.28 -3.97 2.85
CA GLY A 84 15.35 -4.03 3.81
C GLY A 84 15.59 -5.43 4.34
N SER A 85 16.46 -5.51 5.34
CA SER A 85 16.89 -6.73 6.00
C SER A 85 16.98 -6.47 7.50
N LEU A 86 16.56 -7.44 8.31
CA LEU A 86 16.80 -7.50 9.74
C LEU A 86 17.54 -8.79 10.08
N TYR A 87 18.46 -8.72 11.05
CA TYR A 87 19.10 -9.91 11.58
C TYR A 87 18.09 -10.77 12.34
N GLY A 88 18.21 -12.10 12.20
CA GLY A 88 17.32 -13.08 12.80
C GLY A 88 16.26 -13.62 11.83
N PRO A 89 15.46 -14.60 12.28
CA PRO A 89 14.42 -15.22 11.46
C PRO A 89 13.21 -14.29 11.28
N CYS A 90 12.44 -14.50 10.20
CA CYS A 90 11.14 -13.85 10.05
C CYS A 90 10.13 -14.50 11.00
N HIS A 91 9.96 -13.94 12.20
CA HIS A 91 8.98 -14.41 13.18
C HIS A 91 7.54 -14.04 12.77
N ALA A 92 6.56 -14.81 13.27
CA ALA A 92 5.14 -14.51 13.09
C ALA A 92 4.74 -13.17 13.72
N ASP A 93 5.35 -12.81 14.86
CA ASP A 93 5.27 -11.47 15.45
C ASP A 93 6.23 -10.52 14.71
N ASN A 94 5.84 -10.12 13.50
CA ASN A 94 6.64 -9.29 12.60
C ASN A 94 6.63 -7.79 12.95
N ARG A 95 6.41 -7.43 14.22
CA ARG A 95 6.33 -6.02 14.69
C ARG A 95 7.57 -5.21 14.32
N HIS A 96 8.77 -5.76 14.50
CA HIS A 96 10.02 -5.06 14.14
C HIS A 96 10.14 -4.81 12.63
N VAL A 97 9.69 -5.77 11.81
CA VAL A 97 9.65 -5.62 10.35
C VAL A 97 8.62 -4.57 9.95
N LYS A 98 7.41 -4.58 10.54
CA LYS A 98 6.38 -3.55 10.31
C LYS A 98 6.88 -2.16 10.66
N GLN A 99 7.55 -2.00 11.80
CA GLN A 99 8.15 -0.73 12.20
C GLN A 99 9.25 -0.28 11.23
N ALA A 100 10.13 -1.18 10.80
CA ALA A 100 11.16 -0.87 9.82
C ALA A 100 10.54 -0.44 8.47
N ALA A 101 9.52 -1.16 8.01
CA ALA A 101 8.78 -0.84 6.80
C ALA A 101 8.09 0.53 6.89
N ASN A 102 7.41 0.83 8.01
CA ASN A 102 6.76 2.13 8.21
C ASN A 102 7.78 3.27 8.19
N ARG A 103 8.90 3.13 8.90
CA ARG A 103 9.97 4.15 8.89
C ARG A 103 10.53 4.35 7.49
N ALA A 104 10.76 3.27 6.74
CA ALA A 104 11.29 3.36 5.38
C ALA A 104 10.30 3.96 4.38
N LEU A 105 8.99 3.73 4.58
CA LEU A 105 7.93 4.36 3.81
C LEU A 105 7.69 5.82 4.22
N GLY A 106 8.18 6.26 5.38
CA GLY A 106 8.13 7.66 5.82
C GLY A 106 6.71 8.17 6.04
N ASP A 107 6.47 9.44 5.70
CA ASP A 107 5.18 10.10 5.88
C ASP A 107 4.13 9.55 4.89
N LEU A 108 3.20 8.75 5.40
CA LEU A 108 2.13 8.13 4.62
C LEU A 108 1.04 9.14 4.23
N ASP A 109 0.77 10.15 5.06
CA ASP A 109 -0.26 11.16 4.78
C ASP A 109 0.19 12.11 3.67
N LEU A 110 1.48 12.48 3.65
CA LEU A 110 2.07 13.21 2.54
C LEU A 110 2.00 12.39 1.24
N ALA A 111 2.40 11.11 1.29
CA ALA A 111 2.36 10.24 0.13
C ALA A 111 0.92 10.03 -0.40
N LEU A 112 -0.06 9.91 0.51
CA LEU A 112 -1.47 9.75 0.15
C LEU A 112 -2.04 11.01 -0.51
N ARG A 113 -1.73 12.21 0.00
CA ARG A 113 -2.12 13.47 -0.62
C ARG A 113 -1.48 13.68 -1.98
N GLU A 114 -0.22 13.27 -2.16
CA GLU A 114 0.44 13.32 -3.47
C GLU A 114 -0.24 12.37 -4.46
N ALA A 115 -0.54 11.14 -4.03
CA ALA A 115 -1.25 10.18 -4.86
C ALA A 115 -2.62 10.70 -5.31
N ALA A 116 -3.40 11.27 -4.39
CA ALA A 116 -4.69 11.89 -4.71
C ALA A 116 -4.54 13.03 -5.74
N ARG A 117 -3.53 13.89 -5.57
CA ARG A 117 -3.24 14.97 -6.53
C ARG A 117 -2.92 14.44 -7.93
N GLN A 118 -2.10 13.38 -8.01
CA GLN A 118 -1.70 12.76 -9.27
C GLN A 118 -2.86 12.01 -9.95
N ASP A 119 -3.75 11.44 -9.17
CA ASP A 119 -4.91 10.66 -9.65
C ASP A 119 -6.02 11.55 -10.23
N ARG A 120 -6.01 12.86 -9.96
CA ARG A 120 -7.07 13.81 -10.35
C ARG A 120 -7.49 13.71 -11.82
N LEU A 121 -6.54 13.59 -12.75
CA LEU A 121 -6.86 13.49 -14.18
C LEU A 121 -7.50 12.15 -14.55
N VAL A 122 -7.07 11.06 -13.90
CA VAL A 122 -7.65 9.72 -14.10
C VAL A 122 -9.08 9.70 -13.58
N VAL A 123 -9.33 10.26 -12.40
CA VAL A 123 -10.67 10.40 -11.82
C VAL A 123 -11.61 11.15 -12.76
N LEU A 124 -11.18 12.28 -13.31
CA LEU A 124 -12.00 13.06 -14.25
C LEU A 124 -12.36 12.24 -15.50
N ALA A 125 -11.38 11.52 -16.06
CA ALA A 125 -11.62 10.66 -17.21
C ALA A 125 -12.60 9.50 -16.90
N GLU A 126 -12.51 8.89 -15.71
CA GLU A 126 -13.45 7.85 -15.27
C GLU A 126 -14.89 8.38 -15.12
N ILE A 127 -15.04 9.59 -14.55
CA ILE A 127 -16.33 10.26 -14.41
C ILE A 127 -16.94 10.54 -15.81
N GLU A 128 -16.15 11.07 -16.73
CA GLU A 128 -16.57 11.34 -18.12
C GLU A 128 -17.00 10.06 -18.84
N ALA A 129 -16.21 8.99 -18.73
CA ALA A 129 -16.50 7.70 -19.36
C ALA A 129 -17.73 6.98 -18.78
N THR A 130 -18.13 7.30 -17.54
CA THR A 130 -19.36 6.79 -16.93
C THR A 130 -20.58 7.59 -17.41
N HIS A 131 -20.43 8.90 -17.56
CA HIS A 131 -21.50 9.76 -18.04
C HIS A 131 -21.86 9.51 -19.51
N SER A 132 -20.87 9.31 -20.39
CA SER A 132 -21.11 9.02 -21.82
C SER A 132 -21.87 7.71 -22.06
N ARG A 133 -21.72 6.73 -21.16
CA ARG A 133 -22.47 5.45 -21.18
C ARG A 133 -23.92 5.57 -20.71
N SER A 134 -24.30 6.63 -20.01
CA SER A 134 -25.68 6.82 -19.53
C SER A 134 -26.59 7.53 -20.54
N THR A 135 -26.03 8.11 -21.60
CA THR A 135 -26.77 8.88 -22.62
C THR A 135 -26.96 8.10 -23.93
N GLN A 136 -26.67 6.80 -23.92
CA GLN A 136 -26.86 5.87 -25.04
C GLN A 136 -27.90 4.82 -24.65
#